data_AF-A0ABD5P3H8-F1
#
_entry.id   AF-A0ABD5P3H8-F1
#
_cell.length_a   1.000
_cell.length_b   1.000
_cell.length_c   1.000
_cell.angle_alpha   90.00
_cell.angle_beta   90.00
_cell.angle_gamma   90.00
#
_symmetry.space_group_name_H-M   'P 1'
#
loop_
_entity.id
_entity.type
_entity.pdbx_description
1 polymer ?
#
loop_
_entity_poly.entity_id
_entity_poly.type
_entity_poly.pdbx_seq_one_letter_code
_entity_poly.pdbx_strand_id
1 'polypeptide(L)'
;MTTGPRLRLGKTLVPGVLAVALFAVMAAIVLNTPFESTMAGYPGDVSIISEIGYAMFDMTALQSTEGAIGETEPFLAAFLLAAVVLDAALDASLVLAKREEEGEAVTALTSTESSSGATEASGVAADGGERQ
;
A
#
# COMPACT_ATOMS: atom_id res chain seq x y z
N MET A 1 10.80 -39.61 20.11
CA MET A 1 9.96 -38.53 20.70
C MET A 1 10.14 -37.31 19.82
N THR A 2 9.16 -36.98 19.00
CA THR A 2 9.19 -35.77 18.17
C THR A 2 8.43 -34.68 18.91
N THR A 3 9.13 -33.62 19.27
CA THR A 3 8.53 -32.46 19.94
C THR A 3 7.56 -31.80 18.96
N GLY A 4 6.28 -31.72 19.33
CA GLY A 4 5.25 -31.12 18.47
C GLY A 4 5.42 -29.60 18.31
N PRO A 5 4.81 -29.00 17.25
CA PRO A 5 4.91 -27.58 16.97
C PRO A 5 4.36 -26.74 18.14
N ARG A 6 5.16 -25.77 18.60
CA ARG A 6 4.79 -24.83 19.67
C ARG A 6 4.42 -23.48 19.08
N LEU A 7 3.22 -23.00 19.38
CA LEU A 7 2.75 -21.68 18.98
C LEU A 7 3.51 -20.59 19.76
N ARG A 8 4.02 -19.58 19.06
CA ARG A 8 4.75 -18.45 19.67
C ARG A 8 3.75 -17.37 20.13
N LEU A 9 3.21 -17.53 21.33
CA LEU A 9 2.21 -16.61 21.93
C LEU A 9 2.81 -15.34 22.56
N GLY A 10 3.98 -14.89 22.09
CA GLY A 10 4.66 -13.71 22.62
C GLY A 10 4.36 -12.43 21.83
N LYS A 11 5.31 -11.48 21.83
CA LYS A 11 5.24 -10.21 21.09
C LYS A 11 5.07 -10.38 19.57
N THR A 12 5.32 -11.58 19.04
CA THR A 12 5.03 -11.99 17.66
C THR A 12 3.54 -12.12 17.34
N LEU A 13 2.66 -12.13 18.34
CA LEU A 13 1.22 -12.24 18.18
C LEU A 13 0.55 -10.87 17.94
N VAL A 14 1.24 -9.77 18.26
CA VAL A 14 0.73 -8.40 18.10
C VAL A 14 0.30 -8.08 16.67
N PRO A 15 1.09 -8.37 15.61
CA PRO A 15 0.65 -8.11 14.24
C PRO A 15 -0.59 -8.92 13.85
N GLY A 16 -0.69 -10.16 14.35
CA GLY A 16 -1.85 -11.02 14.10
C GLY A 16 -3.13 -10.50 14.75
N VAL A 17 -3.05 -10.03 16.00
CA VAL A 17 -4.18 -9.38 16.68
C VAL A 17 -4.60 -8.10 15.97
N LEU A 18 -3.64 -7.32 15.50
CA LEU A 18 -3.91 -6.08 14.77
C LEU A 18 -4.64 -6.35 13.45
N ALA A 19 -4.27 -7.41 12.74
CA ALA A 19 -4.98 -7.86 11.54
C ALA A 19 -6.43 -8.29 11.83
N VAL A 20 -6.65 -9.05 12.91
CA VAL A 20 -8.02 -9.46 13.31
C VAL A 20 -8.86 -8.27 13.74
N ALA A 21 -8.27 -7.30 14.45
CA ALA A 21 -8.94 -6.07 14.84
C ALA A 21 -9.35 -5.25 13.60
N LEU A 22 -8.45 -5.07 12.64
CA LEU A 22 -8.75 -4.39 11.38
C LEU A 22 -9.87 -5.10 10.62
N PHE A 23 -9.83 -6.43 10.56
CA PHE A 23 -10.89 -7.22 9.94
C PHE A 23 -12.25 -6.99 10.62
N ALA A 24 -12.31 -6.96 11.95
CA ALA A 24 -13.54 -6.69 12.68
C ALA A 24 -14.08 -5.28 12.40
N VAL A 25 -13.20 -4.27 12.30
CA VAL A 25 -13.59 -2.90 11.92
C VAL A 25 -14.18 -2.88 10.51
N MET A 26 -13.51 -3.52 9.54
CA MET A 26 -14.03 -3.60 8.16
C MET A 26 -15.37 -4.33 8.09
N ALA A 27 -15.53 -5.43 8.82
CA ALA A 27 -16.79 -6.15 8.92
C ALA A 27 -17.90 -5.27 9.53
N ALA A 28 -17.59 -4.51 10.59
CA ALA A 28 -18.52 -3.57 11.18
C ALA A 28 -18.95 -2.49 10.19
N ILE A 29 -18.03 -1.92 9.41
CA ILE A 29 -18.36 -0.95 8.36
C ILE A 29 -19.32 -1.58 7.34
N VAL A 30 -18.96 -2.73 6.77
CA VAL A 30 -19.79 -3.40 5.75
C VAL A 30 -21.20 -3.71 6.25
N LEU A 31 -21.35 -4.12 7.52
CA LEU A 31 -22.65 -4.45 8.10
C LEU A 31 -23.49 -3.21 8.46
N ASN A 32 -22.87 -2.04 8.66
CA ASN A 32 -23.56 -0.81 9.01
C ASN A 32 -23.77 0.13 7.80
N THR A 33 -23.04 -0.08 6.69
CA THR A 33 -23.22 0.72 5.47
C THR A 33 -24.48 0.27 4.74
N PRO A 34 -25.47 1.17 4.56
CA PRO A 34 -26.65 0.86 3.75
C PRO A 34 -26.24 0.74 2.28
N PHE A 35 -26.56 -0.38 1.66
CA PHE A 35 -26.48 -0.53 0.21
C PHE A 35 -27.89 -0.41 -0.36
N GLU A 36 -28.13 0.59 -1.21
CA GLU A 36 -29.42 0.74 -1.88
C GLU A 36 -29.64 -0.41 -2.87
N SER A 37 -30.87 -0.94 -2.90
CA SER A 37 -31.25 -2.05 -3.80
C SER A 37 -31.29 -1.67 -5.28
N THR A 38 -31.23 -0.37 -5.58
CA THR A 38 -31.23 0.16 -6.93
C THR A 38 -29.99 1.03 -7.07
N MET A 39 -29.03 0.60 -7.90
CA MET A 39 -27.91 1.47 -8.27
C MET A 39 -28.44 2.62 -9.12
N ALA A 40 -28.67 3.78 -8.52
CA ALA A 40 -28.86 5.02 -9.25
C ALA A 40 -27.51 5.40 -9.88
N GLY A 41 -27.42 5.23 -11.20
CA GLY A 41 -26.29 5.73 -11.96
C GLY A 41 -26.29 7.26 -11.98
N TYR A 42 -25.15 7.83 -12.35
CA TYR A 42 -25.04 9.27 -12.50
C TYR A 42 -25.85 9.76 -13.71
N PRO A 43 -26.55 10.91 -13.63
CA PRO A 43 -27.15 11.53 -14.81
C PRO A 43 -26.09 11.77 -15.88
N GLY A 44 -26.40 11.41 -17.13
CA GLY A 44 -25.40 11.42 -18.22
C GLY A 44 -24.94 12.82 -18.65
N ASP A 45 -25.64 13.85 -18.21
CA ASP A 45 -25.39 15.27 -18.47
C ASP A 45 -24.58 15.97 -17.37
N VAL A 46 -24.35 15.29 -16.24
CA VAL A 46 -23.55 15.83 -15.14
C VAL A 46 -22.15 15.20 -15.17
N SER A 47 -21.12 15.96 -14.82
CA SER A 47 -19.74 15.46 -14.71
C SER A 47 -19.29 15.36 -13.26
N ILE A 48 -18.96 14.14 -12.82
CA ILE A 48 -18.47 13.85 -11.46
C ILE A 48 -17.18 14.65 -11.17
N ILE A 49 -16.31 14.78 -12.17
CA ILE A 49 -15.02 15.47 -12.03
C ILE A 49 -15.24 16.96 -11.75
N SER A 50 -16.19 17.59 -12.44
CA SER A 50 -16.48 19.01 -12.20
C SER A 50 -17.15 19.23 -10.84
N GLU A 51 -18.06 18.35 -10.43
CA GLU A 51 -18.71 18.44 -9.11
C GLU A 51 -17.73 18.31 -7.94
N ILE A 52 -16.78 17.38 -8.04
CA ILE A 52 -15.68 17.26 -7.06
C ILE A 52 -14.81 18.52 -7.08
N GLY A 53 -14.48 19.03 -8.27
CA GLY A 53 -13.71 20.26 -8.41
C GLY A 53 -14.41 21.48 -7.78
N TYR A 54 -15.72 21.60 -7.95
CA TYR A 54 -16.51 22.65 -7.32
C TYR A 54 -16.54 22.52 -5.80
N ALA A 55 -16.69 21.30 -5.26
CA ALA A 55 -16.61 21.06 -3.82
C ALA A 55 -15.22 21.39 -3.23
N MET A 56 -14.14 21.11 -3.96
CA MET A 56 -12.77 21.41 -3.51
C MET A 56 -12.48 22.91 -3.34
N PHE A 57 -13.11 23.74 -4.17
CA PHE A 57 -12.87 25.19 -4.19
C PHE A 57 -14.05 26.00 -3.63
N ASP A 58 -14.96 25.36 -2.89
CA ASP A 58 -16.14 26.00 -2.29
C ASP A 58 -17.02 26.73 -3.33
N MET A 59 -17.10 26.20 -4.55
CA MET A 59 -17.89 26.74 -5.65
C MET A 59 -19.28 26.09 -5.70
N THR A 60 -19.93 25.95 -4.54
CA THR A 60 -21.21 25.25 -4.37
C THR A 60 -22.34 25.81 -5.25
N ALA A 61 -22.30 27.09 -5.58
CA ALA A 61 -23.24 27.74 -6.49
C ALA A 61 -23.16 27.24 -7.95
N LEU A 62 -22.07 26.58 -8.34
CA LEU A 62 -21.89 25.99 -9.67
C LEU A 62 -22.22 24.50 -9.71
N GLN A 63 -22.49 23.88 -8.56
CA GLN A 63 -22.87 22.48 -8.47
C GLN A 63 -24.29 22.28 -8.99
N SER A 64 -24.48 21.20 -9.74
CA SER A 64 -25.79 20.80 -10.26
C SER A 64 -26.78 20.54 -9.12
N THR A 65 -27.95 21.18 -9.19
CA THR A 65 -29.07 20.91 -8.26
C THR A 65 -29.89 19.70 -8.73
N GLU A 66 -29.95 19.47 -10.05
CA GLU A 66 -30.50 18.25 -10.64
C GLU A 66 -29.44 17.16 -10.60
N GLY A 67 -29.67 16.11 -9.82
CA GLY A 67 -28.64 15.11 -9.55
C GLY A 67 -27.63 15.53 -8.50
N ALA A 68 -27.96 16.55 -7.68
CA ALA A 68 -27.20 16.95 -6.51
C ALA A 68 -26.69 15.71 -5.79
N ILE A 69 -25.40 15.44 -5.94
CA ILE A 69 -24.70 14.51 -5.09
C ILE A 69 -24.75 15.22 -3.74
N GLY A 70 -25.80 14.96 -2.96
CA GLY A 70 -26.02 15.56 -1.64
C GLY A 70 -24.89 15.25 -0.66
N GLU A 71 -23.91 14.47 -1.11
CA GLU A 71 -22.79 13.92 -0.39
C GLU A 71 -21.44 14.25 -1.06
N THR A 72 -21.31 15.28 -1.92
CA THR A 72 -19.99 15.65 -2.48
C THR A 72 -18.99 16.04 -1.40
N GLU A 73 -19.42 16.75 -0.35
CA GLU A 73 -18.59 17.11 0.79
C GLU A 73 -18.10 15.90 1.61
N PRO A 74 -18.98 14.98 2.09
CA PRO A 74 -18.51 13.80 2.82
C PRO A 74 -17.70 12.85 1.94
N PHE A 75 -18.01 12.76 0.63
CA PHE A 75 -17.15 12.05 -0.32
C PHE A 75 -15.76 12.69 -0.40
N LEU A 76 -15.67 14.02 -0.53
CA LEU A 76 -14.41 14.74 -0.58
C LEU A 76 -13.61 14.56 0.72
N ALA A 77 -14.28 14.62 1.87
CA ALA A 77 -13.66 14.36 3.17
C ALA A 77 -13.10 12.93 3.26
N ALA A 78 -13.86 11.92 2.83
CA ALA A 78 -13.41 10.53 2.77
C ALA A 78 -12.23 10.34 1.80
N PHE A 79 -12.28 10.99 0.63
CA PHE A 79 -11.20 10.98 -0.36
C PHE A 79 -9.91 11.57 0.19
N LEU A 80 -9.98 12.74 0.85
CA LEU A 80 -8.82 13.37 1.49
C LEU A 80 -8.27 12.54 2.65
N LEU A 81 -9.15 11.94 3.47
CA LEU A 81 -8.75 11.04 4.54
C LEU A 81 -8.02 9.82 3.99
N ALA A 82 -8.53 9.22 2.91
CA ALA A 82 -7.87 8.11 2.23
C ALA A 82 -6.50 8.51 1.68
N ALA A 83 -6.37 9.70 1.09
CA ALA A 83 -5.10 10.22 0.60
C ALA A 83 -4.06 10.36 1.71
N VAL A 84 -4.44 10.94 2.86
CA VAL A 84 -3.56 11.08 4.04
C VAL A 84 -3.17 9.72 4.60
N VAL A 85 -4.11 8.78 4.71
CA VAL A 85 -3.83 7.43 5.21
C VAL A 85 -2.90 6.68 4.26
N LEU A 86 -3.10 6.82 2.95
CA LEU A 86 -2.25 6.17 1.95
C LEU A 86 -0.82 6.71 1.99
N ASP A 87 -0.64 8.02 2.14
CA ASP A 87 0.66 8.67 2.30
C ASP A 87 1.42 8.10 3.52
N ALA A 88 0.77 8.09 4.69
CA ALA A 88 1.35 7.52 5.90
C ALA A 88 1.63 6.01 5.78
N ALA A 89 0.78 5.27 5.07
CA ALA A 89 0.97 3.84 4.83
C ALA A 89 2.18 3.56 3.92
N LEU A 90 2.38 4.38 2.89
CA LEU A 90 3.56 4.32 2.03
C LEU A 90 4.83 4.58 2.84
N ASP A 91 4.85 5.64 3.64
CA ASP A 91 5.99 5.95 4.52
C ASP A 91 6.29 4.82 5.51
N ALA A 92 5.25 4.30 6.19
CA ALA A 92 5.40 3.18 7.10
C ALA A 92 5.91 1.93 6.37
N SER A 93 5.42 1.64 5.15
CA SER A 93 5.88 0.51 4.35
C SER A 93 7.36 0.63 4.00
N LEU A 94 7.83 1.84 3.68
CA LEU A 94 9.23 2.11 3.38
C LEU A 94 10.11 1.95 4.62
N VAL A 95 9.68 2.47 5.77
CA VAL A 95 10.38 2.31 7.06
C VAL A 95 10.44 0.84 7.46
N LEU A 96 9.37 0.06 7.27
CA LEU A 96 9.36 -1.37 7.57
C LEU A 96 10.19 -2.20 6.58
N ALA A 97 10.23 -1.79 5.31
CA ALA A 97 10.99 -2.47 4.27
C ALA A 97 12.50 -2.26 4.44
N LYS A 98 12.91 -1.08 4.91
CA LYS A 98 14.31 -0.78 5.19
C LYS A 98 14.76 -1.56 6.43
N ARG A 99 15.52 -2.65 6.22
CA ARG A 99 16.21 -3.34 7.31
C ARG A 99 17.57 -2.69 7.52
N GLU A 100 17.86 -2.33 8.76
CA GLU A 100 19.20 -1.92 9.17
C GLU A 100 19.88 -3.13 9.81
N GLU A 101 20.97 -3.59 9.21
CA GLU A 101 21.81 -4.67 9.74
C GLU A 101 23.18 -4.04 10.03
N GLU A 102 23.64 -4.14 11.28
CA GLU A 102 24.92 -3.57 11.76
C GLU A 102 25.12 -2.06 11.52
N GLY A 103 24.02 -1.29 11.41
CA GLY A 103 24.06 0.16 11.19
C GLY A 103 24.14 0.56 9.72
N GLU A 104 24.07 -0.41 8.80
CA GLU A 104 24.00 -0.18 7.35
C GLU A 104 22.62 -0.57 6.82
N ALA A 105 22.09 0.24 5.89
CA ALA A 105 20.77 0.05 5.31
C ALA A 105 20.81 -1.05 4.24
N VAL A 106 20.36 -2.26 4.57
CA VAL A 106 20.31 -3.39 3.63
C VAL A 106 18.97 -3.35 2.88
N THR A 107 19.00 -2.93 1.62
CA THR A 107 17.84 -3.00 0.71
C THR A 107 17.84 -4.36 0.01
N ALA A 108 16.69 -5.05 -0.01
CA ALA A 108 16.55 -6.40 -0.60
C ALA A 108 16.89 -6.49 -2.10
N LEU A 109 16.98 -5.35 -2.80
CA LEU A 109 17.40 -5.26 -4.20
C LEU A 109 18.92 -5.36 -4.37
N THR A 110 19.70 -4.87 -3.40
CA THR A 110 21.18 -4.87 -3.44
C THR A 110 21.76 -6.26 -3.18
N SER A 111 21.07 -7.10 -2.38
CA SER A 111 21.53 -8.47 -2.08
C SER A 111 21.60 -9.38 -3.31
N THR A 112 20.92 -9.03 -4.41
CA THR A 112 20.96 -9.81 -5.66
C THR A 112 22.22 -9.53 -6.49
N GLU A 113 22.80 -8.32 -6.42
CA GLU A 113 24.05 -8.01 -7.15
C GLU A 113 25.29 -8.58 -6.45
N SER A 114 25.30 -8.67 -5.12
CA SER A 114 26.45 -9.19 -4.37
C SER A 114 26.65 -10.70 -4.50
N SER A 115 25.66 -11.48 -4.98
CA SER A 115 25.83 -12.93 -5.20
C SER A 115 26.36 -13.30 -6.60
N SER A 116 26.64 -12.33 -7.48
CA SER A 116 27.24 -12.58 -8.81
C SER A 116 28.70 -12.12 -8.92
N GLY A 117 29.34 -11.69 -7.83
CA GLY A 117 30.65 -11.02 -7.84
C GLY A 117 31.80 -11.73 -7.15
N ALA A 118 31.72 -13.02 -6.82
CA ALA A 118 32.81 -13.73 -6.16
C ALA A 118 33.01 -15.15 -6.72
N THR A 119 33.50 -15.28 -7.95
CA THR A 119 34.10 -16.56 -8.38
C THR A 119 35.33 -16.46 -9.28
N GLU A 120 35.58 -15.43 -10.09
CA GLU A 120 36.74 -15.53 -11.01
C GLU A 120 37.63 -14.28 -11.07
N ALA A 121 38.74 -14.35 -10.33
CA ALA A 121 40.01 -13.75 -10.75
C ALA A 121 41.19 -14.59 -10.20
N SER A 122 41.16 -15.90 -10.44
CA SER A 122 42.34 -16.76 -10.32
C SER A 122 43.09 -16.73 -11.66
N GLY A 123 44.21 -15.99 -11.69
CA GLY A 123 45.35 -16.24 -12.56
C GLY A 123 45.11 -16.12 -14.08
N VAL A 124 45.53 -15.00 -14.66
CA VAL A 124 45.86 -14.94 -16.09
C VAL A 124 47.03 -15.91 -16.36
N ALA A 125 46.74 -17.04 -16.98
CA ALA A 125 47.75 -17.93 -17.54
C ALA A 125 48.19 -17.37 -18.91
N ALA A 126 49.37 -16.75 -18.94
CA ALA A 126 50.08 -16.45 -20.17
C ALA A 126 51.02 -17.62 -20.50
N ASP A 127 50.50 -18.66 -21.14
CA ASP A 127 51.29 -19.66 -21.87
C ASP A 127 51.23 -19.27 -23.35
N GLY A 128 52.28 -18.58 -23.79
CA GLY A 128 52.53 -18.30 -25.21
C GLY A 128 53.19 -19.52 -25.84
N GLY A 129 52.44 -20.23 -26.68
CA GLY A 129 52.95 -21.38 -27.41
C GLY A 129 54.11 -21.03 -28.34
N GLU A 130 55.23 -21.74 -28.18
CA GLU A 130 56.30 -21.79 -29.17
C GLU A 130 55.98 -22.90 -30.19
N ARG A 131 56.05 -22.53 -31.48
CA ARG A 131 56.00 -23.45 -32.61
C ARG A 131 57.42 -23.69 -33.12
N GLN A 132 57.71 -24.97 -33.38
CA GLN A 132 58.84 -25.57 -34.10
C GLN A 132 60.05 -25.99 -33.27
#